data_AF-A0A7V4H2Q1-F1
#
_entry.id   AF-A0A7V4H2Q1-F1
#
_cell.length_a   1.000
_cell.length_b   1.000
_cell.length_c   1.000
_cell.angle_alpha   90.00
_cell.angle_beta   90.00
_cell.angle_gamma   90.00
#
_symmetry.space_group_name_H-M   'P 1'
#
loop_
_entity.id
_entity.type
_entity.pdbx_description
1 polymer ?
#
loop_
_entity_poly.entity_id
_entity_poly.type
_entity_poly.pdbx_seq_one_letter_code
_entity_poly.pdbx_strand_id
1 'polypeptide(L)' 'MLTLRARSSTTRRSLPGHHHTLSVSWLRKQFRAVAVHRGQVTGVWESPEPVEGTDRFAELLQKAIAATGYTGSTVSLVLV' A
#
# COMPACT_ATOMS: atom_id res chain seq x y z
N MET A 1 32.00 -35.46 2.86
CA MET A 1 31.83 -34.06 2.42
C MET A 1 30.56 -34.01 1.57
N LEU A 2 29.45 -33.48 2.10
CA LEU A 2 28.12 -33.53 1.45
C LEU A 2 27.75 -32.12 0.96
N THR A 3 27.59 -31.94 -0.34
CA THR A 3 27.24 -30.64 -0.94
C THR A 3 25.73 -30.56 -1.13
N LEU A 4 25.04 -29.78 -0.29
CA LEU A 4 23.61 -29.51 -0.42
C LEU A 4 23.40 -28.38 -1.45
N ARG A 5 22.95 -28.72 -2.67
CA ARG A 5 22.45 -27.73 -3.63
C ARG A 5 20.97 -27.47 -3.36
N ALA A 6 20.67 -26.42 -2.61
CA ALA A 6 19.31 -25.91 -2.47
C ALA A 6 18.84 -25.35 -3.83
N ARG A 7 17.94 -26.07 -4.52
CA ARG A 7 17.18 -25.51 -5.64
C ARG A 7 15.99 -24.76 -5.07
N SER A 8 16.16 -23.46 -4.84
CA SER A 8 15.06 -22.56 -4.51
C SER A 8 14.16 -22.40 -5.73
N SER A 9 13.20 -23.30 -5.91
CA SER A 9 12.09 -23.09 -6.84
C SER A 9 11.16 -22.03 -6.24
N THR A 10 11.51 -20.76 -6.49
CA THR A 10 10.61 -19.65 -6.18
C THR A 10 9.48 -19.73 -7.19
N THR A 11 8.49 -20.55 -6.89
CA THR A 11 7.21 -20.55 -7.60
C THR A 11 6.71 -19.11 -7.50
N ARG A 12 6.72 -18.37 -8.61
CA ARG A 12 6.06 -17.06 -8.70
C ARG A 12 4.60 -17.32 -8.43
N ARG A 13 4.18 -17.21 -7.17
CA ARG A 13 2.78 -17.22 -6.79
C ARG A 13 2.19 -16.01 -7.51
N SER A 14 1.50 -16.25 -8.63
CA SER A 14 0.82 -15.18 -9.34
C SER A 14 -0.17 -14.58 -8.34
N LEU A 15 0.06 -13.32 -7.97
CA LEU A 15 -0.91 -12.59 -7.19
C LEU A 15 -2.20 -12.57 -8.01
N PRO A 16 -3.35 -12.98 -7.45
CA PRO A 16 -4.64 -12.93 -8.15
C PRO A 16 -4.82 -11.61 -8.90
N GLY A 17 -5.35 -11.67 -10.13
CA GLY A 17 -5.36 -10.55 -11.08
C GLY A 17 -6.08 -9.28 -10.64
N HIS A 18 -6.75 -9.31 -9.47
CA HIS A 18 -7.59 -8.23 -8.93
C HIS A 18 -6.94 -7.44 -7.78
N HIS A 19 -5.67 -7.66 -7.44
CA HIS A 19 -5.00 -6.91 -6.36
C HIS A 19 -4.56 -5.52 -6.83
N HIS A 20 -5.52 -4.60 -6.95
CA HIS A 20 -5.25 -3.18 -6.82
C HIS A 20 -5.65 -2.77 -5.40
N THR A 21 -4.66 -2.63 -4.53
CA THR A 21 -4.87 -2.26 -3.12
C THR A 21 -4.30 -0.87 -2.87
N LEU A 22 -5.05 -0.04 -2.17
CA LEU A 22 -4.52 1.19 -1.58
C LEU A 22 -4.16 0.90 -0.12
N SER A 23 -2.87 0.91 0.20
CA SER A 23 -2.39 0.76 1.56
C SER A 23 -2.21 2.14 2.18
N VAL A 24 -2.87 2.40 3.30
CA VAL A 24 -2.83 3.66 4.02
C VAL A 24 -2.25 3.43 5.41
N SER A 25 -1.36 4.30 5.84
CA SER A 25 -0.81 4.32 7.19
C SER A 25 -1.00 5.68 7.82
N TRP A 26 -1.43 5.69 9.08
CA TRP A 26 -1.50 6.88 9.90
C TRP A 26 -0.59 6.67 11.11
N LEU A 27 0.64 7.20 11.05
CA LEU A 27 1.68 6.96 12.05
C LEU A 27 2.31 8.30 12.43
N ARG A 28 2.41 8.60 13.74
CA ARG A 28 3.09 9.81 14.24
C ARG A 28 2.61 11.10 13.56
N LYS A 29 1.29 11.24 13.41
CA LYS A 29 0.63 12.36 12.71
C LYS A 29 0.94 12.43 11.21
N GLN A 30 1.56 11.41 10.63
CA GLN A 30 1.79 11.34 9.19
C GLN A 30 0.77 10.41 8.54
N PHE A 31 0.00 10.96 7.61
CA PHE A 31 -0.86 10.18 6.73
C PHE A 31 -0.12 9.89 5.43
N ARG A 32 0.02 8.60 5.09
CA ARG A 32 0.70 8.14 3.88
C ARG A 32 -0.11 7.06 3.19
N ALA A 33 -0.10 7.08 1.86
CA ALA A 33 -0.78 6.12 1.02
C ALA A 33 0.16 5.55 -0.06
N VAL A 34 -0.01 4.26 -0.35
CA VAL A 34 0.75 3.52 -1.35
C VAL A 34 -0.23 2.69 -2.16
N ALA A 35 -0.35 2.99 -3.46
CA ALA A 35 -1.10 2.17 -4.39
C ALA A 35 -0.22 1.01 -4.87
N VAL A 36 -0.73 -0.21 -4.74
CA VAL A 36 -0.06 -1.43 -5.16
C VAL A 36 -0.92 -2.14 -6.19
N HIS A 37 -0.38 -2.37 -7.39
CA HIS A 37 -1.03 -3.15 -8.43
C HIS A 37 -0.14 -4.34 -8.82
N ARG A 38 -0.68 -5.56 -8.72
CA ARG A 38 0.05 -6.80 -9.08
C ARG A 38 1.41 -6.92 -8.38
N GLY A 39 1.47 -6.49 -7.12
CA GLY A 39 2.68 -6.54 -6.29
C GLY A 39 3.73 -5.45 -6.60
N GLN A 40 3.40 -4.49 -7.46
CA GLN A 40 4.24 -3.34 -7.78
C GLN A 40 3.63 -2.08 -7.17
N VAL A 41 4.48 -1.21 -6.61
CA VAL A 41 4.05 0.13 -6.19
C VAL A 41 3.85 0.97 -7.43
N THR A 42 2.62 1.45 -7.64
CA THR A 42 2.24 2.27 -8.80
C THR A 42 2.09 3.74 -8.45
N GLY A 43 1.87 4.06 -7.18
CA GLY A 43 1.71 5.42 -6.70
C GLY A 43 2.01 5.54 -5.22
N VAL A 44 2.58 6.67 -4.82
CA VAL A 44 2.82 7.02 -3.43
C VAL A 44 2.36 8.44 -3.22
N TRP A 45 1.66 8.67 -2.12
CA TRP A 45 1.30 10.00 -1.68
C TRP A 45 1.45 10.11 -0.17
N GLU A 46 1.80 11.30 0.28
CA GLU A 46 1.93 11.64 1.69
C GLU A 46 1.26 12.99 1.93
N SER A 47 0.54 13.12 3.04
CA SER A 47 -0.03 14.40 3.43
C SER A 47 1.09 15.42 3.61
N PRO A 48 1.01 16.60 2.97
CA PRO A 48 2.05 17.62 3.07
C PRO A 48 2.15 18.22 4.48
N GLU A 49 1.08 18.13 5.25
CA GLU A 49 1.00 18.61 6.63
C GLU A 49 0.76 17.44 7.59
N PRO A 50 1.28 17.53 8.83
CA PRO A 50 0.90 16.62 9.90
C PRO A 50 -0.61 16.65 10.13
N VAL A 51 -1.18 15.49 10.40
CA VAL A 51 -2.61 15.30 10.61
C VAL A 51 -2.84 14.75 12.02
N GLU A 52 -3.54 15.55 12.82
CA GLU A 52 -4.02 15.21 14.15
C GLU A 52 -5.42 14.57 14.09
N GLY A 53 -5.68 13.64 15.00
CA GLY A 53 -6.99 12.99 15.10
C GLY A 53 -7.36 12.17 13.87
N THR A 54 -8.64 11.82 13.70
CA THR A 54 -9.12 11.06 12.53
C THR A 54 -10.23 11.76 11.74
N ASP A 55 -10.60 12.98 12.14
CA ASP A 55 -11.73 13.74 11.59
C ASP A 55 -11.56 14.02 10.08
N ARG A 56 -10.33 14.11 9.61
CA ARG A 56 -9.97 14.36 8.21
C ARG A 56 -9.72 13.08 7.40
N PHE A 57 -9.99 11.89 7.95
CA PHE A 57 -9.68 10.63 7.28
C PHE A 57 -10.26 10.53 5.88
N ALA A 58 -11.55 10.85 5.72
CA ALA A 58 -12.22 10.77 4.42
C ALA A 58 -11.63 11.74 3.38
N GLU A 59 -11.34 12.99 3.79
CA GLU A 59 -10.70 14.00 2.95
C GLU A 59 -9.32 13.55 2.48
N LEU A 60 -8.49 13.04 3.39
CA LEU A 60 -7.14 12.58 3.10
C LEU A 60 -7.14 11.33 2.24
N LEU A 61 -8.07 10.41 2.47
CA LEU A 61 -8.24 9.23 1.64
C LEU A 61 -8.61 9.62 0.20
N GLN A 62 -9.51 10.59 0.01
CA GLN A 62 -9.84 11.08 -1.33
C GLN A 62 -8.63 11.73 -2.02
N LYS A 63 -7.87 12.57 -1.31
CA LYS A 63 -6.63 13.17 -1.82
C LYS A 63 -5.60 12.12 -2.21
N ALA A 64 -5.44 11.09 -1.37
CA ALA A 64 -4.56 9.96 -1.64
C ALA A 64 -4.98 9.17 -2.87
N ILE A 65 -6.27 8.86 -3.02
CA ILE A 65 -6.82 8.15 -4.19
C ILE A 65 -6.50 8.94 -5.47
N ALA A 66 -6.80 10.24 -5.47
CA ALA A 66 -6.54 11.11 -6.61
C ALA A 66 -5.04 11.20 -6.95
N ALA A 67 -4.19 11.39 -5.95
CA ALA A 67 -2.74 11.57 -6.14
C ALA A 67 -2.02 10.27 -6.54
N THR A 68 -2.50 9.11 -6.09
CA THR A 68 -1.89 7.81 -6.41
C THR A 68 -2.42 7.17 -7.69
N GLY A 69 -3.48 7.74 -8.29
CA GLY A 69 -4.16 7.15 -9.45
C GLY A 69 -4.86 5.82 -9.12
N TYR A 70 -5.23 5.62 -7.86
CA TYR A 70 -5.87 4.41 -7.40
C TYR A 70 -7.29 4.27 -7.95
N THR A 71 -7.61 3.13 -8.55
CA THR A 71 -8.92 2.84 -9.19
C THR A 71 -9.56 1.54 -8.70
N GLY A 72 -9.01 0.93 -7.65
CA GLY A 72 -9.54 -0.31 -7.08
C GLY A 72 -10.61 -0.07 -6.01
N SER A 73 -11.01 -1.15 -5.33
CA SER A 73 -12.00 -1.13 -4.24
C SER A 73 -11.47 -1.64 -2.89
N THR A 74 -10.21 -2.06 -2.83
CA THR A 74 -9.58 -2.63 -1.63
C THR A 74 -8.67 -1.62 -0.95
N VAL A 75 -9.01 -1.23 0.27
CA VAL A 75 -8.16 -0.39 1.12
C VAL A 75 -7.66 -1.20 2.31
N SER A 76 -6.37 -1.10 2.60
CA SER A 76 -5.74 -1.63 3.81
C SER A 76 -5.31 -0.45 4.68
N LEU A 77 -5.66 -0.47 5.96
CA LEU A 77 -5.40 0.64 6.88
C LEU A 77 -4.60 0.18 8.10
N VAL A 78 -3.53 0.90 8.40
CA VAL A 78 -2.75 0.75 9.64
C VAL A 78 -2.88 2.03 10.47
N LEU A 79 -3.35 1.86 11.71
CA LEU A 79 -3.52 2.91 12.71
C LEU A 79 -2.61 2.63 13.92
N VAL A 80 -2.11 3.68 14.57
CA VAL A 80 -1.41 3.61 15.87
C VAL A 80 -1.90 4.69 16.83
#